data_AF-A0A1L9U357-F1
#
_entry.id   AF-A0A1L9U357-F1
#
_cell.length_a   1.000
_cell.length_b   1.000
_cell.length_c   1.000
_cell.angle_alpha   90.00
_cell.angle_beta   90.00
_cell.angle_gamma   90.00
#
_symmetry.space_group_name_H-M   'P 1'
#
loop_
_entity.id
_entity.type
_entity.pdbx_description
1 polymer ?
#
loop_
_entity_poly.entity_id
_entity_poly.type
_entity_poly.pdbx_seq_one_letter_code
_entity_poly.pdbx_strand_id
1 'polypeptide(L)'
;MMAPVQLLLAYLPLALATVTILDPSDYADLAADTTDNTLEADYTTDNGGPQYLLYNITGPYYYSDEDGEIDHQTLTVDANDTSVLVVTEGSAVNVSYTEVIKEGYSTWLNQASFFGVNAAINVANASTAYIDHSNITVHNGAANIYAYGTGTTVYVSNTDLYSSGPVSHGLYAAGNGTIYASNLRHYSGGKRSSSFSGDSPGGYIYVTDAIAHTAGVGSAIFYTLGDSYGTNVVGKSENGPSLFSDGAQSSVFESVDFTAGLLAGTVMFSSSTRSSGASLSFSNSRLTTLGEDMAALWFGNLIASATLHATELNTTSGILVIANASQITQSFDHFVGWEENSSIQPAQVTVSVTESTLSGDIVAYNGSSISWSLGEYSSWTGTASTGRGTAYLAVALDETSTWTLTKNVYLQNFTNADTTNSNIASEGYSIYYNASSSANAWIKSANTTLPGGGSLQSY
;
A
#
# COMPACT_ATOMS: atom_id res chain seq x y z
N MET A 1 -20.02 -20.35 56.78
CA MET A 1 -20.93 -19.33 56.22
C MET A 1 -20.05 -18.20 55.68
N MET A 2 -19.63 -18.30 54.42
CA MET A 2 -18.85 -17.26 53.72
C MET A 2 -19.60 -16.99 52.42
N ALA A 3 -20.02 -15.75 52.22
CA ALA A 3 -20.68 -15.31 51.00
C ALA A 3 -19.64 -15.10 49.88
N PRO A 4 -19.97 -15.39 48.61
CA PRO A 4 -19.10 -15.06 47.50
C PRO A 4 -19.24 -13.57 47.18
N VAL A 5 -18.10 -12.88 47.10
CA VAL A 5 -18.01 -11.52 46.55
C VAL A 5 -18.15 -11.66 45.03
N GLN A 6 -19.30 -11.25 44.49
CA GLN A 6 -19.47 -11.07 43.05
C GLN A 6 -18.67 -9.84 42.62
N LEU A 7 -17.65 -10.06 41.78
CA LEU A 7 -16.92 -9.01 41.09
C LEU A 7 -17.83 -8.47 39.97
N LEU A 8 -18.51 -7.35 40.23
CA LEU A 8 -19.30 -6.64 39.23
C LEU A 8 -18.30 -5.88 38.31
N LEU A 9 -17.91 -6.46 37.18
CA LEU A 9 -17.25 -5.68 36.13
C LEU A 9 -18.25 -4.66 35.61
N ALA A 10 -17.98 -3.38 35.85
CA ALA A 10 -18.79 -2.29 35.37
C ALA A 10 -18.69 -2.21 33.84
N TYR A 11 -19.81 -2.47 33.16
CA TYR A 11 -20.05 -2.07 31.77
C TYR A 11 -20.16 -0.54 31.72
N LEU A 12 -19.02 0.16 31.75
CA LEU A 12 -18.98 1.55 31.31
C LEU A 12 -19.02 1.54 29.77
N PRO A 13 -19.94 2.28 29.13
CA PRO A 13 -19.90 2.43 27.69
C PRO A 13 -18.59 3.13 27.32
N LEU A 14 -17.76 2.50 26.49
CA LEU A 14 -16.67 3.19 25.82
C LEU A 14 -17.31 4.33 25.00
N ALA A 15 -17.12 5.56 25.47
CA ALA A 15 -17.43 6.72 24.66
C ALA A 15 -16.44 6.71 23.49
N LEU A 16 -16.93 6.39 22.29
CA LEU A 16 -16.17 6.53 21.06
C LEU A 16 -15.89 8.03 20.88
N ALA A 17 -14.65 8.45 21.15
CA ALA A 17 -14.21 9.78 20.81
C ALA A 17 -14.11 9.89 19.29
N THR A 18 -14.94 10.70 18.66
CA THR A 18 -14.81 11.03 17.24
C THR A 18 -13.83 12.17 17.09
N VAL A 19 -12.74 11.94 16.37
CA VAL A 19 -11.80 12.99 15.95
C VAL A 19 -12.19 13.42 14.54
N THR A 20 -12.43 14.71 14.33
CA THR A 20 -12.60 15.26 12.97
C THR A 20 -11.21 15.50 12.38
N ILE A 21 -10.93 14.84 11.27
CA ILE A 21 -9.71 15.01 10.49
C ILE A 21 -10.06 15.95 9.34
N LEU A 22 -9.28 17.02 9.16
CA LEU A 22 -9.46 17.96 8.06
C LEU A 22 -8.89 17.35 6.79
N ASP A 23 -9.70 17.25 5.75
CA ASP A 23 -9.26 16.72 4.46
C ASP A 23 -8.41 17.78 3.74
N PRO A 24 -7.20 17.46 3.24
CA PRO A 24 -6.42 18.41 2.46
C PRO A 24 -7.17 18.96 1.22
N SER A 25 -8.15 18.22 0.69
CA SER A 25 -8.98 18.70 -0.42
C SER A 25 -9.85 19.91 -0.05
N ASP A 26 -10.19 20.10 1.23
CA ASP A 26 -11.10 21.17 1.68
C ASP A 26 -10.50 22.57 1.49
N TYR A 27 -9.18 22.65 1.27
CA TYR A 27 -8.45 23.90 1.09
C TYR A 27 -8.10 24.18 -0.38
N ALA A 28 -8.51 23.31 -1.31
CA ALA A 28 -8.20 23.41 -2.72
C ALA A 28 -9.42 23.78 -3.58
N ASP A 29 -9.19 24.52 -4.67
CA ASP A 29 -10.22 24.77 -5.68
C ASP A 29 -10.25 23.64 -6.72
N LEU A 30 -10.81 22.49 -6.33
CA LEU A 30 -10.88 21.31 -7.20
C LEU A 30 -11.63 21.56 -8.52
N ALA A 31 -12.52 22.56 -8.55
CA ALA A 31 -13.25 22.92 -9.76
C ALA A 31 -12.33 23.59 -10.80
N ALA A 32 -11.35 24.38 -10.35
CA ALA A 32 -10.34 24.96 -11.22
C ALA A 32 -9.47 23.88 -11.88
N ASP A 33 -9.16 22.80 -11.15
CA ASP A 33 -8.23 21.76 -11.61
C ASP A 33 -8.90 20.59 -12.32
N THR A 34 -10.21 20.67 -12.60
CA THR A 34 -10.93 19.59 -13.29
C THR A 34 -10.34 19.27 -14.66
N THR A 35 -9.99 20.30 -15.45
CA THR A 35 -9.34 20.08 -16.76
C THR A 35 -7.94 19.51 -16.61
N ASP A 36 -7.17 20.01 -15.65
CA ASP A 36 -5.81 19.51 -15.40
C ASP A 36 -5.81 18.04 -14.98
N ASN A 37 -6.70 17.65 -14.07
CA ASN A 37 -6.86 16.26 -13.61
C ASN A 37 -7.40 15.29 -14.69
N THR A 38 -7.86 15.80 -15.83
CA THR A 38 -8.24 14.98 -17.00
C THR A 38 -7.09 14.76 -17.98
N LEU A 39 -5.95 15.42 -17.78
CA LEU A 39 -4.76 15.18 -18.59
C LEU A 39 -4.29 13.74 -18.38
N GLU A 40 -4.22 12.99 -19.48
CA GLU A 40 -3.72 11.63 -19.49
C GLU A 40 -2.25 11.63 -19.86
N ALA A 41 -1.53 10.77 -19.17
CA ALA A 41 -0.17 10.47 -19.52
C ALA A 41 -0.11 9.56 -20.76
N ASP A 42 0.42 10.05 -21.88
CA ASP A 42 0.67 9.22 -23.06
C ASP A 42 2.01 8.47 -22.90
N TYR A 43 1.91 7.20 -22.48
CA TYR A 43 3.06 6.30 -22.40
C TYR A 43 3.33 5.55 -23.71
N THR A 44 2.50 5.78 -24.75
CA THR A 44 2.55 5.06 -26.02
C THR A 44 3.33 5.82 -27.10
N THR A 45 3.46 7.14 -27.00
CA THR A 45 4.18 7.95 -27.97
C THR A 45 5.66 7.60 -28.11
N ASP A 46 6.26 6.91 -27.13
CA ASP A 46 7.72 6.69 -27.10
C ASP A 46 8.19 5.26 -26.93
N ASN A 47 7.28 4.27 -26.96
CA ASN A 47 7.67 2.87 -26.79
C ASN A 47 8.52 2.62 -25.51
N GLY A 48 8.20 3.33 -24.42
CA GLY A 48 8.95 3.34 -23.16
C GLY A 48 9.95 4.50 -22.98
N GLY A 49 10.19 5.31 -24.01
CA GLY A 49 11.04 6.49 -23.99
C GLY A 49 12.48 6.25 -23.52
N PRO A 50 13.33 7.28 -23.56
CA PRO A 50 14.70 7.17 -23.06
C PRO A 50 14.69 6.89 -21.55
N GLN A 51 15.33 5.80 -21.15
CA GLN A 51 15.55 5.36 -19.76
C GLN A 51 16.80 6.02 -19.15
N TYR A 52 17.15 7.21 -19.64
CA TYR A 52 18.25 8.04 -19.19
C TYR A 52 17.79 9.50 -19.21
N LEU A 53 18.40 10.33 -18.37
CA LEU A 53 18.10 11.76 -18.33
C LEU A 53 18.50 12.41 -19.64
N LEU A 54 17.53 13.06 -20.30
CA LEU A 54 17.72 13.67 -21.62
C LEU A 54 18.43 15.03 -21.57
N TYR A 55 18.18 15.79 -20.51
CA TYR A 55 18.64 17.15 -20.35
C TYR A 55 18.84 17.46 -18.87
N ASN A 56 19.71 18.41 -18.57
CA ASN A 56 19.95 18.84 -17.20
C ASN A 56 18.63 19.36 -16.60
N ILE A 57 18.37 18.95 -15.36
CA ILE A 57 17.31 19.54 -14.55
C ILE A 57 17.76 20.96 -14.18
N THR A 58 16.91 21.94 -14.45
CA THR A 58 17.22 23.36 -14.22
C THR A 58 16.05 24.03 -13.52
N GLY A 59 16.33 25.18 -12.90
CA GLY A 59 15.35 26.02 -12.23
C GLY A 59 15.94 27.40 -11.93
N PRO A 60 15.11 28.42 -11.66
CA PRO A 60 15.58 29.75 -11.29
C PRO A 60 16.27 29.77 -9.92
N TYR A 61 15.93 28.84 -9.03
CA TYR A 61 16.61 28.62 -7.75
C TYR A 61 17.42 27.32 -7.87
N TYR A 62 18.74 27.46 -8.01
CA TYR A 62 19.62 26.36 -8.36
C TYR A 62 20.85 26.38 -7.44
N TYR A 63 21.01 25.35 -6.61
CA TYR A 63 22.14 25.17 -5.70
C TYR A 63 22.96 23.96 -6.15
N SER A 64 24.26 24.18 -6.39
CA SER A 64 25.20 23.15 -6.84
C SER A 64 26.56 23.36 -6.20
N ASP A 65 27.05 22.35 -5.47
CA ASP A 65 28.28 22.43 -4.66
C ASP A 65 28.29 23.65 -3.71
N GLU A 66 27.09 24.04 -3.24
CA GLU A 66 26.89 25.16 -2.32
C GLU A 66 25.65 24.96 -1.44
N ASP A 67 25.77 25.36 -0.17
CA ASP A 67 24.66 25.32 0.78
C ASP A 67 23.78 26.57 0.69
N GLY A 68 22.53 26.46 1.13
CA GLY A 68 21.56 27.54 1.00
C GLY A 68 20.50 27.61 2.10
N GLU A 69 19.86 28.77 2.20
CA GLU A 69 18.71 29.00 3.07
C GLU A 69 17.67 29.85 2.33
N ILE A 70 16.43 29.38 2.33
CA ILE A 70 15.26 30.06 1.77
C ILE A 70 14.22 30.14 2.89
N ASP A 71 13.87 31.35 3.30
CA ASP A 71 12.98 31.58 4.43
C ASP A 71 11.96 32.68 4.10
N HIS A 72 10.67 32.43 4.37
CA HIS A 72 9.57 33.37 4.16
C HIS A 72 9.48 33.92 2.71
N GLN A 73 9.63 33.06 1.71
CA GLN A 73 9.56 33.46 0.29
C GLN A 73 8.39 32.80 -0.46
N THR A 74 8.10 33.32 -1.65
CA THR A 74 7.30 32.63 -2.66
C THR A 74 8.20 32.35 -3.86
N LEU A 75 8.37 31.07 -4.20
CA LEU A 75 9.12 30.61 -5.35
C LEU A 75 8.14 30.12 -6.42
N THR A 76 8.33 30.51 -7.67
CA THR A 76 7.44 30.08 -8.76
C THR A 76 8.15 29.92 -10.09
N VAL A 77 7.66 28.97 -10.90
CA VAL A 77 8.03 28.74 -12.30
C VAL A 77 6.78 28.27 -13.05
N ASP A 78 6.57 28.82 -14.25
CA ASP A 78 5.54 28.40 -15.21
C ASP A 78 6.11 27.76 -16.49
N ALA A 79 7.44 27.73 -16.62
CA ALA A 79 8.12 27.12 -17.74
C ALA A 79 8.02 25.59 -17.71
N ASN A 80 7.78 25.00 -18.87
CA ASN A 80 7.82 23.55 -19.05
C ASN A 80 9.22 22.99 -18.76
N ASP A 81 9.28 21.72 -18.36
CA ASP A 81 10.52 20.96 -18.12
C ASP A 81 11.52 21.61 -17.15
N THR A 82 11.04 22.51 -16.29
CA THR A 82 11.87 23.36 -15.43
C THR A 82 11.38 23.19 -14.00
N SER A 83 12.25 22.84 -13.06
CA SER A 83 11.89 22.80 -11.64
C SER A 83 11.88 24.19 -11.02
N VAL A 84 11.18 24.39 -9.89
CA VAL A 84 11.25 25.68 -9.17
C VAL A 84 12.58 25.77 -8.43
N LEU A 85 12.87 24.78 -7.60
CA LEU A 85 14.09 24.65 -6.82
C LEU A 85 14.84 23.37 -7.22
N VAL A 86 16.13 23.50 -7.51
CA VAL A 86 17.04 22.38 -7.76
C VAL A 86 18.17 22.43 -6.74
N VAL A 87 18.40 21.32 -6.04
CA VAL A 87 19.47 21.14 -5.05
C VAL A 87 20.30 19.94 -5.46
N THR A 88 21.53 20.14 -5.92
CA THR A 88 22.36 19.10 -6.55
C THR A 88 23.83 19.19 -6.17
N GLU A 89 24.63 18.21 -6.59
CA GLU A 89 26.08 18.17 -6.41
C GLU A 89 26.53 18.36 -4.95
N GLY A 90 25.95 17.59 -4.02
CA GLY A 90 26.36 17.58 -2.61
C GLY A 90 25.93 18.81 -1.79
N SER A 91 25.00 19.62 -2.29
CA SER A 91 24.49 20.81 -1.62
C SER A 91 23.58 20.48 -0.43
N ALA A 92 23.53 21.34 0.59
CA ALA A 92 22.55 21.29 1.67
C ALA A 92 21.71 22.58 1.74
N VAL A 93 20.39 22.47 1.55
CA VAL A 93 19.50 23.64 1.51
C VAL A 93 18.37 23.55 2.54
N ASN A 94 18.21 24.61 3.32
CA ASN A 94 17.07 24.79 4.22
C ASN A 94 15.98 25.61 3.52
N VAL A 95 14.73 25.16 3.59
CA VAL A 95 13.54 25.83 3.06
C VAL A 95 12.51 25.91 4.17
N SER A 96 12.22 27.09 4.68
CA SER A 96 11.26 27.30 5.78
C SER A 96 10.23 28.37 5.45
N TYR A 97 9.00 28.18 5.94
CA TYR A 97 7.92 29.16 5.80
C TYR A 97 7.71 29.67 4.37
N THR A 98 7.94 28.80 3.38
CA THR A 98 8.04 29.18 1.97
C THR A 98 6.89 28.57 1.18
N GLU A 99 6.36 29.35 0.25
CA GLU A 99 5.40 28.90 -0.75
C GLU A 99 6.14 28.56 -2.04
N VAL A 100 5.95 27.34 -2.56
CA VAL A 100 6.56 26.88 -3.81
C VAL A 100 5.45 26.49 -4.78
N ILE A 101 5.33 27.23 -5.89
CA ILE A 101 4.26 27.05 -6.87
C ILE A 101 4.85 26.65 -8.21
N LYS A 102 4.53 25.44 -8.66
CA LYS A 102 4.97 24.92 -9.95
C LYS A 102 3.81 24.85 -10.93
N GLU A 103 3.96 25.58 -12.02
CA GLU A 103 3.09 25.59 -13.19
C GLU A 103 3.89 25.14 -14.43
N GLY A 104 3.23 24.72 -15.50
CA GLY A 104 3.89 24.24 -16.72
C GLY A 104 4.13 22.72 -16.72
N TYR A 105 4.11 22.15 -17.92
CA TYR A 105 4.02 20.70 -18.14
C TYR A 105 5.40 20.05 -18.31
N SER A 106 5.53 18.76 -17.97
CA SER A 106 6.71 17.96 -18.35
C SER A 106 6.51 17.41 -19.75
N THR A 107 7.28 17.86 -20.74
CA THR A 107 7.17 17.39 -22.13
C THR A 107 7.23 15.87 -22.21
N TRP A 108 8.01 15.25 -21.32
CA TRP A 108 8.15 13.81 -21.22
C TRP A 108 7.82 13.34 -19.81
N LEU A 109 6.72 12.58 -19.66
CA LEU A 109 6.30 12.13 -18.33
C LEU A 109 7.22 11.05 -17.76
N ASN A 110 7.88 10.25 -18.58
CA ASN A 110 8.92 9.33 -18.10
C ASN A 110 10.12 10.08 -17.50
N GLN A 111 10.44 11.28 -17.98
CA GLN A 111 11.50 12.11 -17.40
C GLN A 111 11.07 12.69 -16.05
N ALA A 112 9.79 13.06 -15.90
CA ALA A 112 9.23 13.44 -14.60
C ALA A 112 9.22 12.25 -13.62
N SER A 113 8.73 11.08 -14.05
CA SER A 113 8.69 9.87 -13.22
C SER A 113 10.06 9.39 -12.76
N PHE A 114 11.00 9.20 -13.69
CA PHE A 114 12.25 8.50 -13.39
C PHE A 114 13.40 9.41 -12.97
N PHE A 115 13.31 10.72 -13.23
CA PHE A 115 14.39 11.66 -12.92
C PHE A 115 13.92 12.94 -12.21
N GLY A 116 12.61 13.13 -12.01
CA GLY A 116 12.08 14.30 -11.32
C GLY A 116 12.14 15.59 -12.12
N VAL A 117 12.27 15.50 -13.45
CA VAL A 117 12.12 16.66 -14.33
C VAL A 117 10.78 17.35 -14.05
N ASN A 118 10.77 18.68 -14.07
CA ASN A 118 9.59 19.51 -13.85
C ASN A 118 9.05 19.52 -12.40
N ALA A 119 9.65 18.77 -11.45
CA ALA A 119 9.23 18.78 -10.04
C ALA A 119 9.29 20.18 -9.42
N ALA A 120 8.44 20.48 -8.43
CA ALA A 120 8.52 21.77 -7.74
C ALA A 120 9.88 21.93 -7.03
N ILE A 121 10.25 20.92 -6.24
CA ILE A 121 11.56 20.81 -5.61
C ILE A 121 12.23 19.51 -6.08
N ASN A 122 13.37 19.62 -6.76
CA ASN A 122 14.19 18.49 -7.15
C ASN A 122 15.50 18.49 -6.34
N VAL A 123 15.75 17.40 -5.61
CA VAL A 123 16.97 17.19 -4.82
C VAL A 123 17.67 15.98 -5.39
N ALA A 124 18.95 16.12 -5.76
CA ALA A 124 19.68 15.08 -6.47
C ALA A 124 21.16 15.03 -6.10
N ASN A 125 21.86 13.99 -6.58
CA ASN A 125 23.33 13.90 -6.58
C ASN A 125 23.99 14.10 -5.20
N ALA A 126 23.59 13.28 -4.23
CA ALA A 126 24.11 13.26 -2.87
C ALA A 126 23.84 14.55 -2.06
N SER A 127 22.83 15.32 -2.46
CA SER A 127 22.41 16.53 -1.75
C SER A 127 21.41 16.27 -0.63
N THR A 128 21.25 17.26 0.24
CA THR A 128 20.24 17.25 1.30
C THR A 128 19.34 18.47 1.23
N ALA A 129 18.04 18.30 1.49
CA ALA A 129 17.13 19.42 1.72
C ALA A 129 16.35 19.24 3.01
N TYR A 130 16.12 20.35 3.72
CA TYR A 130 15.28 20.43 4.90
C TYR A 130 14.13 21.39 4.62
N ILE A 131 12.90 20.88 4.54
CA ILE A 131 11.71 21.62 4.17
C ILE A 131 10.77 21.64 5.37
N ASP A 132 10.44 22.83 5.87
CA ASP A 132 9.65 22.98 7.09
C ASP A 132 8.61 24.11 6.98
N HIS A 133 7.43 23.92 7.57
CA HIS A 133 6.35 24.93 7.61
C HIS A 133 6.01 25.54 6.25
N SER A 134 6.08 24.76 5.17
CA SER A 134 5.98 25.27 3.79
C SER A 134 4.69 24.81 3.11
N ASN A 135 4.34 25.46 2.00
CA ASN A 135 3.24 25.04 1.14
C ASN A 135 3.79 24.80 -0.27
N ILE A 136 3.58 23.61 -0.82
CA ILE A 136 4.09 23.23 -2.14
C ILE A 136 2.91 22.83 -3.02
N THR A 137 2.72 23.59 -4.08
CA THR A 137 1.60 23.45 -5.01
C THR A 137 2.13 23.16 -6.40
N VAL A 138 1.61 22.13 -7.04
CA VAL A 138 1.92 21.77 -8.42
C VAL A 138 0.65 21.66 -9.23
N HIS A 139 0.69 22.22 -10.43
CA HIS A 139 -0.31 22.04 -11.47
C HIS A 139 0.34 21.50 -12.76
N ASN A 140 -0.47 20.95 -13.66
CA ASN A 140 -0.06 20.42 -14.96
C ASN A 140 0.88 19.22 -14.91
N GLY A 141 0.87 18.43 -13.84
CA GLY A 141 1.66 17.20 -13.75
C GLY A 141 3.15 17.43 -13.46
N ALA A 142 3.50 17.31 -12.18
CA ALA A 142 4.87 17.23 -11.67
C ALA A 142 4.85 16.78 -10.20
N ALA A 143 5.96 16.23 -9.71
CA ALA A 143 6.06 15.91 -8.29
C ALA A 143 6.16 17.20 -7.44
N ASN A 144 5.60 17.22 -6.24
CA ASN A 144 5.87 18.32 -5.30
C ASN A 144 7.35 18.28 -4.88
N ILE A 145 7.79 17.16 -4.31
CA ILE A 145 9.17 16.95 -3.87
C ILE A 145 9.72 15.68 -4.48
N TYR A 146 10.85 15.80 -5.18
CA TYR A 146 11.54 14.69 -5.81
C TYR A 146 12.96 14.52 -5.23
N ALA A 147 13.32 13.29 -4.85
CA ALA A 147 14.64 12.91 -4.37
C ALA A 147 15.27 11.84 -5.28
N TYR A 148 16.42 12.15 -5.88
CA TYR A 148 17.12 11.22 -6.78
C TYR A 148 18.59 10.97 -6.40
N GLY A 149 19.02 9.72 -6.45
CA GLY A 149 20.44 9.37 -6.39
C GLY A 149 20.93 8.95 -5.00
N THR A 150 22.00 8.17 -4.99
CA THR A 150 22.59 7.64 -3.76
C THR A 150 23.19 8.77 -2.92
N GLY A 151 22.88 8.76 -1.62
CA GLY A 151 23.30 9.82 -0.68
C GLY A 151 22.35 11.01 -0.64
N THR A 152 21.36 11.07 -1.54
CA THR A 152 20.37 12.15 -1.55
C THR A 152 19.30 11.91 -0.49
N THR A 153 19.10 12.90 0.40
CA THR A 153 18.10 12.80 1.47
C THR A 153 17.27 14.07 1.58
N VAL A 154 15.95 13.94 1.69
CA VAL A 154 15.06 15.08 1.95
C VAL A 154 14.33 14.87 3.27
N TYR A 155 14.32 15.90 4.10
CA TYR A 155 13.55 15.97 5.33
C TYR A 155 12.41 16.97 5.14
N VAL A 156 11.17 16.55 5.39
CA VAL A 156 9.98 17.38 5.21
C VAL A 156 9.15 17.38 6.49
N SER A 157 8.83 18.55 7.03
CA SER A 157 7.97 18.66 8.20
C SER A 157 6.94 19.79 8.11
N ASN A 158 5.80 19.61 8.77
CA ASN A 158 4.78 20.66 8.93
C ASN A 158 4.37 21.31 7.59
N THR A 159 4.26 20.53 6.53
CA THR A 159 4.17 21.02 5.16
C THR A 159 2.89 20.53 4.48
N ASP A 160 2.26 21.44 3.74
CA ASP A 160 1.11 21.16 2.89
C ASP A 160 1.57 20.92 1.46
N LEU A 161 1.07 19.84 0.86
CA LEU A 161 1.37 19.43 -0.49
C LEU A 161 0.06 19.39 -1.29
N TYR A 162 0.05 20.00 -2.47
CA TYR A 162 -1.07 19.95 -3.40
C TYR A 162 -0.61 19.64 -4.81
N SER A 163 -1.31 18.74 -5.47
CA SER A 163 -0.98 18.29 -6.81
C SER A 163 -2.21 18.13 -7.71
N SER A 164 -2.14 18.69 -8.92
CA SER A 164 -3.06 18.40 -10.02
C SER A 164 -2.32 18.01 -11.31
N GLY A 165 -3.04 17.34 -12.21
CA GLY A 165 -2.47 16.77 -13.43
C GLY A 165 -1.78 15.41 -13.22
N PRO A 166 -1.38 14.70 -14.28
CA PRO A 166 -0.92 13.32 -14.20
C PRO A 166 0.50 13.21 -13.59
N VAL A 167 0.80 12.08 -12.95
CA VAL A 167 2.15 11.78 -12.40
C VAL A 167 2.63 12.81 -11.37
N SER A 168 1.68 13.46 -10.70
CA SER A 168 1.92 14.52 -9.70
C SER A 168 1.96 13.95 -8.29
N HIS A 169 3.03 13.21 -8.00
CA HIS A 169 3.24 12.65 -6.68
C HIS A 169 3.56 13.73 -5.64
N GLY A 170 3.10 13.54 -4.40
CA GLY A 170 3.46 14.43 -3.30
C GLY A 170 4.94 14.31 -2.96
N LEU A 171 5.31 13.18 -2.37
CA LEU A 171 6.71 12.79 -2.16
C LEU A 171 7.09 11.73 -3.17
N TYR A 172 8.23 11.92 -3.85
CA TYR A 172 8.70 11.00 -4.87
C TYR A 172 10.19 10.73 -4.74
N ALA A 173 10.58 9.50 -4.46
CA ALA A 173 11.97 9.09 -4.34
C ALA A 173 12.33 8.05 -5.41
N ALA A 174 13.53 8.15 -5.97
CA ALA A 174 14.10 7.13 -6.86
C ALA A 174 15.63 7.20 -6.85
N GLY A 175 16.30 6.28 -7.55
CA GLY A 175 17.74 6.24 -7.67
C GLY A 175 18.48 6.02 -6.34
N ASN A 176 17.88 5.34 -5.37
CA ASN A 176 18.32 5.26 -3.96
C ASN A 176 18.19 6.58 -3.17
N GLY A 177 17.40 7.54 -3.65
CA GLY A 177 17.00 8.71 -2.89
C GLY A 177 16.12 8.32 -1.71
N THR A 178 16.19 9.11 -0.63
CA THR A 178 15.41 8.87 0.59
C THR A 178 14.65 10.12 1.01
N ILE A 179 13.40 9.96 1.41
CA ILE A 179 12.59 11.05 1.99
C ILE A 179 12.10 10.63 3.38
N TYR A 180 12.37 11.48 4.36
CA TYR A 180 11.80 11.43 5.70
C TYR A 180 10.79 12.56 5.85
N ALA A 181 9.58 12.23 6.24
CA ALA A 181 8.51 13.20 6.37
C ALA A 181 7.69 13.04 7.65
N SER A 182 7.27 14.16 8.23
CA SER A 182 6.45 14.19 9.44
C SER A 182 5.43 15.33 9.42
N ASN A 183 4.22 15.11 9.95
CA ASN A 183 3.19 16.16 10.04
C ASN A 183 2.88 16.78 8.67
N LEU A 184 2.40 15.95 7.73
CA LEU A 184 2.09 16.36 6.36
C LEU A 184 0.60 16.27 6.05
N ARG A 185 0.15 17.13 5.12
CA ARG A 185 -1.12 16.94 4.43
C ARG A 185 -0.89 16.95 2.93
N HIS A 186 -1.49 16.01 2.22
CA HIS A 186 -1.37 15.95 0.76
C HIS A 186 -2.71 15.64 0.09
N TYR A 187 -3.06 16.44 -0.90
CA TYR A 187 -4.11 16.09 -1.86
C TYR A 187 -3.54 15.99 -3.27
N SER A 188 -3.96 14.96 -4.01
CA SER A 188 -3.67 14.81 -5.42
C SER A 188 -4.89 14.42 -6.23
N GLY A 189 -5.21 15.23 -7.25
CA GLY A 189 -6.37 15.04 -8.11
C GLY A 189 -6.13 14.15 -9.33
N GLY A 190 -4.89 14.09 -9.81
CA GLY A 190 -4.56 13.49 -11.10
C GLY A 190 -4.38 11.98 -11.09
N LYS A 191 -4.24 11.41 -12.30
CA LYS A 191 -3.99 9.98 -12.52
C LYS A 191 -2.53 9.62 -12.29
N ARG A 192 -2.30 8.44 -11.69
CA ARG A 192 -0.97 7.92 -11.33
C ARG A 192 -0.16 8.90 -10.48
N SER A 193 -0.84 9.57 -9.57
CA SER A 193 -0.33 10.66 -8.75
C SER A 193 -0.44 10.28 -7.26
N SER A 194 0.18 9.16 -6.88
CA SER A 194 0.18 8.65 -5.51
C SER A 194 0.76 9.67 -4.53
N SER A 195 0.28 9.68 -3.28
CA SER A 195 0.76 10.66 -2.28
C SER A 195 2.24 10.51 -1.96
N PHE A 196 2.67 9.28 -1.69
CA PHE A 196 4.04 8.98 -1.32
C PHE A 196 4.54 7.82 -2.19
N SER A 197 5.58 8.07 -2.97
CA SER A 197 6.03 7.17 -4.03
C SER A 197 7.52 6.90 -3.96
N GLY A 198 7.91 5.63 -3.98
CA GLY A 198 9.24 5.16 -4.34
C GLY A 198 9.21 4.53 -5.73
N ASP A 199 10.13 4.91 -6.61
CA ASP A 199 10.28 4.33 -7.96
C ASP A 199 11.60 3.56 -8.16
N SER A 200 11.76 2.97 -9.35
CA SER A 200 12.95 2.31 -9.83
C SER A 200 14.01 3.30 -10.36
N PRO A 201 15.31 3.10 -10.08
CA PRO A 201 15.86 2.22 -9.05
C PRO A 201 15.37 2.63 -7.65
N GLY A 202 15.17 1.66 -6.74
CA GLY A 202 14.37 1.82 -5.52
C GLY A 202 14.52 3.16 -4.77
N GLY A 203 13.39 3.77 -4.46
CA GLY A 203 13.28 4.95 -3.59
C GLY A 203 12.76 4.58 -2.20
N TYR A 204 13.19 5.33 -1.19
CA TYR A 204 12.87 5.02 0.20
C TYR A 204 12.05 6.14 0.84
N ILE A 205 10.91 5.78 1.40
CA ILE A 205 9.93 6.73 1.93
C ILE A 205 9.60 6.39 3.38
N TYR A 206 9.74 7.37 4.27
CA TYR A 206 9.40 7.26 5.69
C TYR A 206 8.45 8.41 6.04
N VAL A 207 7.19 8.11 6.30
CA VAL A 207 6.15 9.11 6.58
C VAL A 207 5.55 8.86 7.95
N THR A 208 5.51 9.91 8.77
CA THR A 208 4.93 9.89 10.12
C THR A 208 3.89 11.00 10.24
N ASP A 209 2.79 10.75 10.96
CA ASP A 209 1.75 11.75 11.26
C ASP A 209 1.26 12.49 9.99
N ALA A 210 0.51 11.81 9.11
CA ALA A 210 0.11 12.41 7.84
C ALA A 210 -1.35 12.18 7.47
N ILE A 211 -1.92 13.11 6.70
CA ILE A 211 -3.25 13.00 6.08
C ILE A 211 -3.07 13.05 4.56
N ALA A 212 -3.49 12.00 3.87
CA ALA A 212 -3.29 11.86 2.43
C ALA A 212 -4.60 11.54 1.72
N HIS A 213 -4.87 12.23 0.61
CA HIS A 213 -6.05 12.02 -0.22
C HIS A 213 -5.68 12.00 -1.70
N THR A 214 -5.95 10.89 -2.38
CA THR A 214 -5.76 10.75 -3.83
C THR A 214 -7.09 10.48 -4.52
N ALA A 215 -7.39 11.22 -5.59
CA ALA A 215 -8.64 11.09 -6.31
C ALA A 215 -8.51 10.26 -7.61
N GLY A 216 -7.42 10.43 -8.36
CA GLY A 216 -7.31 9.84 -9.70
C GLY A 216 -7.05 8.33 -9.73
N VAL A 217 -7.35 7.72 -10.88
CA VAL A 217 -7.05 6.30 -11.14
C VAL A 217 -5.55 6.05 -11.11
N GLY A 218 -5.15 4.94 -10.48
CA GLY A 218 -3.74 4.58 -10.33
C GLY A 218 -2.98 5.41 -9.30
N SER A 219 -3.66 6.25 -8.53
CA SER A 219 -3.08 7.08 -7.48
C SER A 219 -3.35 6.45 -6.11
N ALA A 220 -2.32 5.88 -5.48
CA ALA A 220 -2.41 5.27 -4.16
C ALA A 220 -1.98 6.24 -3.04
N ILE A 221 -2.16 5.83 -1.78
CA ILE A 221 -1.51 6.55 -0.68
C ILE A 221 0.00 6.30 -0.73
N PHE A 222 0.38 5.02 -0.83
CA PHE A 222 1.77 4.60 -1.04
C PHE A 222 1.93 3.85 -2.36
N TYR A 223 2.97 4.18 -3.10
CA TYR A 223 3.45 3.40 -4.25
C TYR A 223 4.90 2.99 -3.98
N THR A 224 5.20 1.68 -4.00
CA THR A 224 6.48 1.18 -3.49
C THR A 224 7.26 0.41 -4.56
N LEU A 225 8.36 1.03 -4.99
CA LEU A 225 9.59 0.37 -5.45
C LEU A 225 10.74 0.87 -4.57
N GLY A 226 11.36 -0.03 -3.82
CA GLY A 226 12.20 0.26 -2.65
C GLY A 226 11.47 -0.14 -1.36
N ASP A 227 11.59 0.68 -0.32
CA ASP A 227 10.86 0.45 0.95
C ASP A 227 9.99 1.65 1.32
N SER A 228 8.82 1.36 1.90
CA SER A 228 7.92 2.37 2.43
C SER A 228 7.55 2.09 3.89
N TYR A 229 7.58 3.14 4.69
CA TYR A 229 7.22 3.12 6.10
C TYR A 229 6.20 4.22 6.37
N GLY A 230 5.06 3.86 6.95
CA GLY A 230 4.00 4.79 7.33
C GLY A 230 3.57 4.60 8.77
N THR A 231 3.66 5.65 9.59
CA THR A 231 3.18 5.63 10.98
C THR A 231 2.18 6.74 11.22
N ASN A 232 1.04 6.46 11.87
CA ASN A 232 -0.01 7.46 12.14
C ASN A 232 -0.49 8.18 10.86
N VAL A 233 -0.73 7.42 9.78
CA VAL A 233 -1.19 7.98 8.51
C VAL A 233 -2.67 7.68 8.31
N VAL A 234 -3.46 8.72 8.03
CA VAL A 234 -4.84 8.59 7.57
C VAL A 234 -4.87 8.85 6.07
N GLY A 235 -5.32 7.85 5.31
CA GLY A 235 -5.21 7.85 3.85
C GLY A 235 -6.51 7.48 3.17
N LYS A 236 -6.98 8.30 2.23
CA LYS A 236 -8.13 8.00 1.36
C LYS A 236 -7.72 8.00 -0.10
N SER A 237 -7.83 6.86 -0.75
CA SER A 237 -7.65 6.71 -2.19
C SER A 237 -9.00 6.43 -2.84
N GLU A 238 -9.55 7.39 -3.58
CA GLU A 238 -10.90 7.29 -4.16
C GLU A 238 -10.97 6.28 -5.29
N ASN A 239 -10.02 6.33 -6.23
CA ASN A 239 -10.01 5.48 -7.43
C ASN A 239 -8.72 4.65 -7.55
N GLY A 240 -8.16 4.23 -6.41
CA GLY A 240 -7.00 3.34 -6.34
C GLY A 240 -6.95 2.56 -5.02
N PRO A 241 -5.96 1.67 -4.86
CA PRO A 241 -5.67 1.05 -3.57
C PRO A 241 -4.98 2.02 -2.62
N SER A 242 -4.89 1.64 -1.35
CA SER A 242 -4.03 2.37 -0.39
C SER A 242 -2.54 2.12 -0.65
N LEU A 243 -2.19 0.95 -1.18
CA LEU A 243 -0.83 0.56 -1.54
C LEU A 243 -0.78 -0.07 -2.92
N PHE A 244 0.15 0.39 -3.75
CA PHE A 244 0.77 -0.40 -4.81
C PHE A 244 2.18 -0.83 -4.40
N SER A 245 2.56 -2.07 -4.65
CA SER A 245 3.92 -2.58 -4.49
C SER A 245 4.31 -3.40 -5.70
N ASP A 246 5.39 -3.02 -6.39
CA ASP A 246 5.87 -3.68 -7.61
C ASP A 246 7.25 -4.33 -7.42
N GLY A 247 7.26 -5.67 -7.43
CA GLY A 247 8.44 -6.50 -7.25
C GLY A 247 8.69 -6.89 -5.81
N ALA A 248 9.95 -7.20 -5.48
CA ALA A 248 10.37 -7.67 -4.16
C ALA A 248 10.67 -6.50 -3.22
N GLN A 249 9.60 -5.79 -2.83
CA GLN A 249 9.65 -4.55 -2.04
C GLN A 249 9.06 -4.75 -0.65
N SER A 250 9.39 -3.87 0.30
CA SER A 250 8.84 -3.93 1.66
C SER A 250 8.00 -2.70 2.02
N SER A 251 6.82 -2.93 2.58
CA SER A 251 5.96 -1.89 3.14
C SER A 251 5.60 -2.21 4.59
N VAL A 252 5.82 -1.25 5.49
CA VAL A 252 5.54 -1.39 6.92
C VAL A 252 4.65 -0.24 7.37
N PHE A 253 3.47 -0.58 7.89
CA PHE A 253 2.48 0.37 8.35
C PHE A 253 2.10 0.14 9.80
N GLU A 254 2.13 1.20 10.59
CA GLU A 254 1.79 1.19 12.00
C GLU A 254 0.80 2.30 12.33
N SER A 255 -0.27 1.97 13.05
CA SER A 255 -1.29 2.95 13.44
C SER A 255 -1.88 3.73 12.25
N VAL A 256 -2.06 3.07 11.11
CA VAL A 256 -2.64 3.70 9.91
C VAL A 256 -4.13 3.45 9.81
N ASP A 257 -4.85 4.37 9.16
CA ASP A 257 -6.25 4.21 8.79
C ASP A 257 -6.43 4.51 7.30
N PHE A 258 -6.52 3.45 6.50
CA PHE A 258 -6.59 3.55 5.05
C PHE A 258 -7.97 3.19 4.51
N THR A 259 -8.41 3.95 3.51
CA THR A 259 -9.60 3.68 2.71
C THR A 259 -9.23 3.61 1.23
N ALA A 260 -9.64 2.53 0.56
CA ALA A 260 -9.39 2.30 -0.86
C ALA A 260 -10.70 2.10 -1.62
N GLY A 261 -10.82 2.77 -2.78
CA GLY A 261 -12.04 2.74 -3.60
C GLY A 261 -11.95 1.98 -4.93
N LEU A 262 -10.77 1.52 -5.35
CA LEU A 262 -10.62 0.71 -6.57
C LEU A 262 -9.60 -0.44 -6.40
N LEU A 263 -9.81 -1.53 -7.15
CA LEU A 263 -9.00 -2.76 -7.18
C LEU A 263 -9.04 -3.59 -5.89
N ALA A 264 -8.32 -3.15 -4.86
CA ALA A 264 -8.21 -3.81 -3.56
C ALA A 264 -7.77 -2.81 -2.49
N GLY A 265 -7.75 -3.21 -1.23
CA GLY A 265 -7.16 -2.39 -0.16
C GLY A 265 -5.66 -2.16 -0.38
N THR A 266 -4.92 -3.23 -0.64
CA THR A 266 -3.53 -3.21 -1.11
C THR A 266 -3.37 -4.11 -2.32
N VAL A 267 -2.53 -3.70 -3.27
CA VAL A 267 -2.21 -4.49 -4.45
C VAL A 267 -0.70 -4.68 -4.55
N MET A 268 -0.25 -5.91 -4.33
CA MET A 268 1.15 -6.30 -4.47
C MET A 268 1.32 -7.19 -5.69
N PHE A 269 2.21 -6.80 -6.60
CA PHE A 269 2.45 -7.54 -7.83
C PHE A 269 3.90 -7.46 -8.30
N SER A 270 4.26 -8.22 -9.33
CA SER A 270 5.47 -7.95 -10.12
C SER A 270 5.04 -7.65 -11.55
N SER A 271 5.35 -6.46 -12.06
CA SER A 271 5.21 -6.11 -13.48
C SER A 271 6.26 -6.78 -14.37
N SER A 272 7.27 -7.40 -13.75
CA SER A 272 8.40 -8.03 -14.41
C SER A 272 8.41 -9.55 -14.19
N THR A 273 9.59 -10.13 -14.02
CA THR A 273 9.70 -11.55 -13.66
C THR A 273 9.22 -11.73 -12.22
N ARG A 274 8.50 -12.82 -11.98
CA ARG A 274 8.08 -13.22 -10.64
C ARG A 274 9.30 -13.35 -9.72
N SER A 275 9.27 -12.64 -8.59
CA SER A 275 10.34 -12.60 -7.60
C SER A 275 9.81 -12.95 -6.20
N SER A 276 10.74 -13.25 -5.29
CA SER A 276 10.48 -13.48 -3.87
C SER A 276 11.07 -12.38 -3.01
N GLY A 277 10.44 -12.13 -1.86
CA GLY A 277 10.93 -11.18 -0.86
C GLY A 277 10.04 -9.96 -0.68
N ALA A 278 8.92 -9.88 -1.41
CA ALA A 278 7.94 -8.83 -1.18
C ALA A 278 7.29 -9.01 0.21
N SER A 279 7.20 -7.94 1.00
CA SER A 279 6.62 -7.97 2.34
C SER A 279 5.69 -6.81 2.64
N LEU A 280 4.64 -7.11 3.40
CA LEU A 280 3.68 -6.14 3.91
C LEU A 280 3.46 -6.38 5.41
N SER A 281 3.47 -5.32 6.21
CA SER A 281 3.11 -5.38 7.62
C SER A 281 2.10 -4.29 7.96
N PHE A 282 1.03 -4.67 8.65
CA PHE A 282 0.13 -3.77 9.34
C PHE A 282 0.15 -4.08 10.84
N SER A 283 0.38 -3.06 11.66
CA SER A 283 0.32 -3.14 13.12
C SER A 283 -0.61 -2.06 13.66
N ASN A 284 -1.54 -2.40 14.55
CA ASN A 284 -2.48 -1.44 15.17
C ASN A 284 -3.26 -0.61 14.13
N SER A 285 -3.60 -1.21 13.00
CA SER A 285 -4.03 -0.48 11.80
C SER A 285 -5.43 -0.88 11.34
N ARG A 286 -6.05 -0.01 10.54
CA ARG A 286 -7.31 -0.28 9.85
C ARG A 286 -7.15 -0.10 8.34
N LEU A 287 -7.68 -1.07 7.59
CA LEU A 287 -7.80 -1.00 6.13
C LEU A 287 -9.26 -1.23 5.73
N THR A 288 -9.82 -0.26 5.02
CA THR A 288 -11.21 -0.27 4.54
C THR A 288 -11.25 -0.32 3.02
N THR A 289 -12.06 -1.21 2.45
CA THR A 289 -12.33 -1.26 1.01
C THR A 289 -13.80 -0.96 0.72
N LEU A 290 -14.04 -0.14 -0.31
CA LEU A 290 -15.39 0.35 -0.61
C LEU A 290 -16.14 -0.52 -1.62
N GLY A 291 -15.44 -1.13 -2.58
CA GLY A 291 -16.04 -1.91 -3.66
C GLY A 291 -16.55 -3.29 -3.23
N GLU A 292 -17.64 -3.74 -3.88
CA GLU A 292 -18.32 -5.01 -3.58
C GLU A 292 -17.52 -6.26 -3.99
N ASP A 293 -16.50 -6.10 -4.81
CA ASP A 293 -15.59 -7.15 -5.28
C ASP A 293 -14.14 -6.97 -4.82
N MET A 294 -13.86 -5.93 -4.03
CA MET A 294 -12.52 -5.59 -3.57
C MET A 294 -12.09 -6.45 -2.38
N ALA A 295 -11.00 -7.19 -2.54
CA ALA A 295 -10.31 -7.81 -1.41
C ALA A 295 -9.57 -6.76 -0.56
N ALA A 296 -9.36 -7.02 0.72
CA ALA A 296 -8.43 -6.21 1.52
C ALA A 296 -7.00 -6.32 0.96
N LEU A 297 -6.49 -7.54 0.84
CA LEU A 297 -5.13 -7.80 0.35
C LEU A 297 -5.18 -8.57 -0.98
N TRP A 298 -4.54 -8.04 -2.01
CA TRP A 298 -4.45 -8.69 -3.31
C TRP A 298 -2.99 -8.94 -3.71
N PHE A 299 -2.71 -10.13 -4.23
CA PHE A 299 -1.38 -10.57 -4.64
C PHE A 299 -1.38 -11.20 -6.04
N GLY A 300 -0.42 -10.80 -6.88
CA GLY A 300 -0.31 -11.28 -8.25
C GLY A 300 1.13 -11.41 -8.76
N ASN A 301 1.46 -12.48 -9.48
CA ASN A 301 2.78 -12.64 -10.12
C ASN A 301 4.00 -12.51 -9.18
N LEU A 302 3.88 -12.84 -7.89
CA LEU A 302 4.98 -12.69 -6.91
C LEU A 302 5.00 -13.81 -5.84
N ILE A 303 6.05 -13.81 -5.01
CA ILE A 303 6.12 -14.56 -3.75
C ILE A 303 6.24 -13.56 -2.60
N ALA A 304 5.22 -13.48 -1.75
CA ALA A 304 5.12 -12.47 -0.70
C ALA A 304 4.78 -13.05 0.68
N SER A 305 5.10 -12.26 1.70
CA SER A 305 4.58 -12.42 3.06
C SER A 305 3.81 -11.18 3.52
N ALA A 306 2.71 -11.39 4.23
CA ALA A 306 1.98 -10.33 4.92
C ALA A 306 1.85 -10.65 6.41
N THR A 307 1.99 -9.63 7.26
CA THR A 307 1.78 -9.74 8.71
C THR A 307 0.71 -8.75 9.15
N LEU A 308 -0.29 -9.24 9.88
CA LEU A 308 -1.38 -8.46 10.45
C LEU A 308 -1.32 -8.62 11.97
N HIS A 309 -1.05 -7.53 12.68
CA HIS A 309 -0.99 -7.50 14.14
C HIS A 309 -1.93 -6.43 14.67
N ALA A 310 -2.92 -6.81 15.50
CA ALA A 310 -3.94 -5.88 15.97
C ALA A 310 -4.55 -5.05 14.82
N THR A 311 -4.93 -5.74 13.73
CA THR A 311 -5.37 -5.10 12.48
C THR A 311 -6.84 -5.34 12.20
N GLU A 312 -7.55 -4.28 11.82
CA GLU A 312 -8.92 -4.32 11.32
C GLU A 312 -8.93 -4.32 9.79
N LEU A 313 -9.56 -5.33 9.18
CA LEU A 313 -9.83 -5.37 7.74
C LEU A 313 -11.34 -5.24 7.52
N ASN A 314 -11.77 -4.09 7.02
CA ASN A 314 -13.16 -3.76 6.79
C ASN A 314 -13.47 -3.82 5.29
N THR A 315 -13.99 -4.96 4.82
CA THR A 315 -14.27 -5.14 3.40
C THR A 315 -15.76 -5.25 3.12
N THR A 316 -16.27 -4.42 2.20
CA THR A 316 -17.67 -4.51 1.74
C THR A 316 -17.94 -5.87 1.08
N SER A 317 -16.96 -6.41 0.37
CA SER A 317 -17.04 -7.69 -0.34
C SER A 317 -17.06 -8.92 0.58
N GLY A 318 -16.60 -8.78 1.83
CA GLY A 318 -16.31 -9.92 2.70
C GLY A 318 -15.11 -10.76 2.23
N ILE A 319 -14.22 -10.22 1.39
CA ILE A 319 -13.00 -10.91 0.92
C ILE A 319 -11.77 -10.29 1.60
N LEU A 320 -11.01 -11.11 2.33
CA LEU A 320 -9.80 -10.67 3.02
C LEU A 320 -8.57 -10.74 2.12
N VAL A 321 -8.39 -11.86 1.41
CA VAL A 321 -7.18 -12.11 0.61
C VAL A 321 -7.54 -12.71 -0.74
N ILE A 322 -6.94 -12.17 -1.80
CA ILE A 322 -6.88 -12.80 -3.12
C ILE A 322 -5.43 -13.06 -3.52
N ALA A 323 -5.14 -14.29 -3.96
CA ALA A 323 -3.90 -14.63 -4.66
C ALA A 323 -4.23 -15.19 -6.04
N ASN A 324 -3.66 -14.60 -7.09
CA ASN A 324 -3.99 -14.98 -8.47
C ASN A 324 -2.77 -14.90 -9.40
N ALA A 325 -2.80 -15.70 -10.48
CA ALA A 325 -1.88 -15.57 -11.61
C ALA A 325 -2.35 -14.41 -12.51
N SER A 326 -2.21 -13.19 -12.00
CA SER A 326 -2.61 -11.94 -12.67
C SER A 326 -1.70 -10.78 -12.27
N GLN A 327 -1.80 -9.67 -12.99
CA GLN A 327 -1.14 -8.40 -12.72
C GLN A 327 -2.13 -7.24 -12.93
N ILE A 328 -1.69 -6.01 -12.73
CA ILE A 328 -2.45 -4.81 -13.05
C ILE A 328 -2.13 -4.38 -14.48
N THR A 329 -3.10 -3.81 -15.19
CA THR A 329 -2.84 -3.16 -16.48
C THR A 329 -1.95 -1.93 -16.32
N GLN A 330 -1.36 -1.49 -17.44
CA GLN A 330 -0.65 -0.22 -17.47
C GLN A 330 -1.58 0.96 -17.13
N SER A 331 -2.89 0.84 -17.36
CA SER A 331 -3.89 1.85 -17.01
C SER A 331 -4.23 1.91 -15.51
N PHE A 332 -3.77 0.95 -14.69
CA PHE A 332 -4.01 0.86 -13.25
C PHE A 332 -5.50 0.78 -12.83
N ASP A 333 -6.38 0.37 -13.74
CA ASP A 333 -7.84 0.36 -13.52
C ASP A 333 -8.44 -1.05 -13.41
N HIS A 334 -7.72 -2.10 -13.85
CA HIS A 334 -8.17 -3.48 -13.71
C HIS A 334 -7.02 -4.49 -13.66
N PHE A 335 -7.37 -5.71 -13.24
CA PHE A 335 -6.47 -6.85 -13.24
C PHE A 335 -6.55 -7.64 -14.55
N VAL A 336 -5.42 -8.14 -15.03
CA VAL A 336 -5.32 -8.97 -16.23
C VAL A 336 -4.53 -10.23 -15.95
N GLY A 337 -4.96 -11.32 -16.58
CA GLY A 337 -4.40 -12.65 -16.37
C GLY A 337 -3.47 -13.10 -17.50
N TRP A 338 -3.15 -14.39 -17.48
CA TRP A 338 -2.35 -15.08 -18.49
C TRP A 338 -2.77 -14.82 -19.94
N GLU A 339 -4.07 -14.64 -20.21
CA GLU A 339 -4.63 -14.43 -21.55
C GLU A 339 -4.00 -13.22 -22.27
N GLU A 340 -3.55 -12.22 -21.50
CA GLU A 340 -2.95 -11.00 -22.01
C GLU A 340 -1.42 -10.96 -21.81
N ASN A 341 -0.90 -11.74 -20.86
CA ASN A 341 0.54 -11.87 -20.64
C ASN A 341 0.91 -13.29 -20.17
N SER A 342 1.47 -14.07 -21.09
CA SER A 342 1.91 -15.46 -20.86
C SER A 342 3.20 -15.59 -20.04
N SER A 343 3.76 -14.49 -19.53
CA SER A 343 4.86 -14.56 -18.55
C SER A 343 4.35 -14.59 -17.10
N ILE A 344 3.08 -14.22 -16.85
CA ILE A 344 2.50 -14.17 -15.51
C ILE A 344 2.49 -15.56 -14.88
N GLN A 345 3.01 -15.64 -13.67
CA GLN A 345 3.07 -16.86 -12.87
C GLN A 345 2.13 -16.77 -11.66
N PRO A 346 1.75 -17.91 -11.07
CA PRO A 346 0.89 -17.92 -9.88
C PRO A 346 1.52 -17.20 -8.67
N ALA A 347 0.69 -16.46 -7.94
CA ALA A 347 1.11 -15.84 -6.69
C ALA A 347 1.27 -16.91 -5.58
N GLN A 348 2.27 -16.75 -4.72
CA GLN A 348 2.44 -17.55 -3.51
C GLN A 348 2.54 -16.62 -2.32
N VAL A 349 1.60 -16.75 -1.39
CA VAL A 349 1.44 -15.80 -0.29
C VAL A 349 1.42 -16.52 1.04
N THR A 350 2.16 -16.00 2.01
CA THR A 350 2.02 -16.37 3.42
C THR A 350 1.47 -15.18 4.19
N VAL A 351 0.40 -15.37 4.94
CA VAL A 351 -0.22 -14.34 5.77
C VAL A 351 -0.24 -14.81 7.22
N SER A 352 0.39 -14.04 8.09
CA SER A 352 0.41 -14.26 9.54
C SER A 352 -0.48 -13.25 10.24
N VAL A 353 -1.35 -13.74 11.12
CA VAL A 353 -2.33 -12.94 11.85
C VAL A 353 -2.12 -13.14 13.34
N THR A 354 -1.97 -12.04 14.06
CA THR A 354 -1.80 -11.98 15.52
C THR A 354 -2.71 -10.92 16.11
N GLU A 355 -3.26 -11.17 17.30
CA GLU A 355 -4.12 -10.25 18.05
C GLU A 355 -5.23 -9.59 17.23
N SER A 356 -5.77 -10.29 16.22
CA SER A 356 -6.73 -9.72 15.27
C SER A 356 -8.01 -10.57 15.20
N THR A 357 -9.15 -9.89 15.15
CA THR A 357 -10.47 -10.49 14.89
C THR A 357 -10.90 -10.15 13.46
N LEU A 358 -10.81 -11.13 12.56
CA LEU A 358 -11.06 -10.94 11.13
C LEU A 358 -12.31 -11.70 10.67
N SER A 359 -13.09 -11.09 9.79
CA SER A 359 -14.28 -11.70 9.18
C SER A 359 -14.22 -11.57 7.66
N GLY A 360 -14.28 -12.70 6.95
CA GLY A 360 -14.27 -12.74 5.49
C GLY A 360 -13.52 -13.94 4.93
N ASP A 361 -13.65 -14.15 3.63
CA ASP A 361 -13.11 -15.30 2.91
C ASP A 361 -11.69 -15.01 2.36
N ILE A 362 -10.87 -16.05 2.22
CA ILE A 362 -9.62 -16.02 1.45
C ILE A 362 -9.77 -16.85 0.19
N VAL A 363 -9.28 -16.35 -0.95
CA VAL A 363 -9.54 -16.96 -2.25
C VAL A 363 -8.26 -17.04 -3.09
N ALA A 364 -7.93 -18.24 -3.56
CA ALA A 364 -6.79 -18.47 -4.44
C ALA A 364 -7.25 -18.95 -5.83
N TYR A 365 -6.53 -18.51 -6.87
CA TYR A 365 -6.89 -18.74 -8.27
C TYR A 365 -5.70 -19.24 -9.10
N ASN A 366 -5.99 -20.00 -10.15
CA ASN A 366 -5.10 -20.25 -11.30
C ASN A 366 -3.67 -20.70 -10.91
N GLY A 367 -3.58 -21.69 -10.03
CA GLY A 367 -2.33 -22.30 -9.54
C GLY A 367 -1.71 -21.57 -8.33
N SER A 368 -2.32 -20.48 -7.87
CA SER A 368 -1.80 -19.67 -6.76
C SER A 368 -2.01 -20.34 -5.42
N SER A 369 -1.29 -19.87 -4.40
CA SER A 369 -1.39 -20.40 -3.05
C SER A 369 -1.47 -19.35 -1.97
N ILE A 370 -2.26 -19.64 -0.93
CA ILE A 370 -2.32 -18.85 0.31
C ILE A 370 -2.02 -19.78 1.49
N SER A 371 -1.03 -19.44 2.29
CA SER A 371 -0.81 -19.99 3.63
C SER A 371 -1.28 -18.98 4.66
N TRP A 372 -2.27 -19.33 5.47
CA TRP A 372 -2.92 -18.46 6.44
C TRP A 372 -2.69 -18.98 7.86
N SER A 373 -1.98 -18.24 8.70
CA SER A 373 -1.67 -18.63 10.07
C SER A 373 -2.26 -17.67 11.09
N LEU A 374 -2.97 -18.23 12.07
CA LEU A 374 -3.54 -17.53 13.21
C LEU A 374 -2.72 -17.86 14.46
N GLY A 375 -2.18 -16.83 15.11
CA GLY A 375 -1.48 -16.92 16.38
C GLY A 375 -1.95 -15.86 17.36
N GLU A 376 -1.52 -15.97 18.61
CA GLU A 376 -1.62 -14.91 19.63
C GLU A 376 -3.03 -14.35 19.77
N TYR A 377 -3.96 -15.20 20.23
CA TYR A 377 -5.35 -14.84 20.52
C TYR A 377 -6.13 -14.27 19.32
N SER A 378 -5.77 -14.65 18.10
CA SER A 378 -6.50 -14.24 16.90
C SER A 378 -7.80 -15.02 16.71
N SER A 379 -8.76 -14.43 16.00
CA SER A 379 -9.98 -15.12 15.61
C SER A 379 -10.34 -14.84 14.17
N TRP A 380 -10.70 -15.87 13.42
CA TRP A 380 -11.15 -15.73 12.03
C TRP A 380 -12.54 -16.34 11.85
N THR A 381 -13.46 -15.59 11.25
CA THR A 381 -14.75 -16.10 10.77
C THR A 381 -14.77 -16.05 9.24
N GLY A 382 -14.79 -17.20 8.58
CA GLY A 382 -14.72 -17.27 7.12
C GLY A 382 -14.33 -18.64 6.58
N THR A 383 -14.11 -18.72 5.27
CA THR A 383 -13.60 -19.91 4.61
C THR A 383 -12.41 -19.61 3.69
N ALA A 384 -11.59 -20.63 3.45
CA ALA A 384 -10.66 -20.63 2.33
C ALA A 384 -11.34 -21.28 1.11
N SER A 385 -11.15 -20.72 -0.09
CA SER A 385 -11.76 -21.26 -1.30
C SER A 385 -10.88 -21.15 -2.53
N THR A 386 -11.06 -22.11 -3.44
CA THR A 386 -10.48 -22.06 -4.78
C THR A 386 -11.48 -21.35 -5.68
N GLY A 387 -11.07 -20.26 -6.31
CA GLY A 387 -11.90 -19.53 -7.25
C GLY A 387 -11.98 -20.25 -8.59
N ARG A 388 -11.06 -19.94 -9.51
CA ARG A 388 -10.95 -20.57 -10.84
C ARG A 388 -9.68 -21.38 -10.95
N GLY A 389 -9.76 -22.53 -11.63
CA GLY A 389 -8.62 -23.42 -11.85
C GLY A 389 -8.24 -24.20 -10.59
N THR A 390 -7.00 -24.67 -10.53
CA THR A 390 -6.43 -25.27 -9.32
C THR A 390 -5.93 -24.18 -8.37
N ALA A 391 -5.89 -24.43 -7.07
CA ALA A 391 -5.23 -23.56 -6.09
C ALA A 391 -4.82 -24.37 -4.86
N TYR A 392 -3.92 -23.82 -4.06
CA TYR A 392 -3.38 -24.49 -2.87
C TYR A 392 -3.58 -23.62 -1.64
N LEU A 393 -4.37 -24.12 -0.69
CA LEU A 393 -4.72 -23.40 0.52
C LEU A 393 -4.14 -24.12 1.72
N ALA A 394 -3.55 -23.36 2.63
CA ALA A 394 -3.04 -23.87 3.90
C ALA A 394 -3.57 -23.01 5.05
N VAL A 395 -4.02 -23.66 6.13
CA VAL A 395 -4.46 -22.98 7.35
C VAL A 395 -3.70 -23.56 8.56
N ALA A 396 -3.18 -22.67 9.40
CA ALA A 396 -2.52 -23.02 10.65
C ALA A 396 -3.14 -22.24 11.82
N LEU A 397 -3.38 -22.92 12.94
CA LEU A 397 -3.83 -22.31 14.20
C LEU A 397 -2.87 -22.68 15.34
N ASP A 398 -2.55 -21.71 16.19
CA ASP A 398 -2.01 -21.98 17.52
C ASP A 398 -3.13 -22.40 18.51
N GLU A 399 -2.76 -22.70 19.75
CA GLU A 399 -3.71 -23.14 20.78
C GLU A 399 -4.64 -22.02 21.26
N THR A 400 -4.26 -20.76 21.02
CA THR A 400 -4.95 -19.59 21.58
C THR A 400 -5.95 -18.97 20.60
N SER A 401 -5.80 -19.28 19.31
CA SER A 401 -6.58 -18.68 18.23
C SER A 401 -7.78 -19.54 17.85
N THR A 402 -8.83 -18.89 17.34
CA THR A 402 -10.09 -19.55 16.98
C THR A 402 -10.45 -19.38 15.50
N TRP A 403 -11.17 -20.38 14.96
CA TRP A 403 -11.72 -20.32 13.61
C TRP A 403 -13.19 -20.76 13.59
N THR A 404 -14.05 -19.86 13.10
CA THR A 404 -15.46 -20.14 12.81
C THR A 404 -15.63 -20.35 11.32
N LEU A 405 -16.03 -21.55 10.92
CA LEU A 405 -16.26 -21.91 9.52
C LEU A 405 -17.58 -21.32 9.01
N THR A 406 -17.55 -20.82 7.78
CA THR A 406 -18.75 -20.37 7.06
C THR A 406 -19.15 -21.29 5.91
N LYS A 407 -18.24 -22.16 5.46
CA LYS A 407 -18.43 -23.15 4.38
C LYS A 407 -17.50 -24.35 4.58
N ASN A 408 -17.74 -25.41 3.81
CA ASN A 408 -16.79 -26.51 3.66
C ASN A 408 -15.50 -26.01 3.00
N VAL A 409 -14.36 -26.50 3.46
CA VAL A 409 -13.04 -26.05 3.00
C VAL A 409 -12.15 -27.22 2.59
N TYR A 410 -11.34 -27.04 1.54
CA TYR A 410 -10.36 -28.01 1.08
C TYR A 410 -8.95 -27.42 1.24
N LEU A 411 -8.14 -28.06 2.07
CA LEU A 411 -6.81 -27.59 2.43
C LEU A 411 -5.74 -28.58 1.99
N GLN A 412 -4.72 -28.04 1.33
CA GLN A 412 -3.50 -28.78 1.05
C GLN A 412 -2.77 -29.08 2.36
N ASN A 413 -2.65 -28.08 3.25
CA ASN A 413 -2.07 -28.23 4.58
C ASN A 413 -3.01 -27.68 5.65
N PHE A 414 -3.20 -28.43 6.73
CA PHE A 414 -3.96 -28.02 7.90
C PHE A 414 -3.22 -28.45 9.17
N THR A 415 -2.83 -27.47 9.98
CA THR A 415 -2.20 -27.70 11.27
C THR A 415 -2.95 -26.97 12.37
N ASN A 416 -3.21 -27.66 13.48
CA ASN A 416 -3.82 -27.07 14.65
C ASN A 416 -3.02 -27.49 15.88
N ALA A 417 -2.51 -26.54 16.65
CA ALA A 417 -1.77 -26.84 17.86
C ALA A 417 -2.70 -27.40 18.95
N ASP A 418 -3.96 -26.96 19.00
CA ASP A 418 -4.98 -27.63 19.82
C ASP A 418 -5.44 -28.94 19.14
N THR A 419 -4.79 -30.03 19.53
CA THR A 419 -5.11 -31.37 19.01
C THR A 419 -6.53 -31.87 19.32
N THR A 420 -7.26 -31.21 20.22
CA THR A 420 -8.68 -31.51 20.48
C THR A 420 -9.62 -30.83 19.48
N ASN A 421 -9.11 -29.86 18.71
CA ASN A 421 -9.85 -28.98 17.81
C ASN A 421 -10.97 -28.18 18.50
N SER A 422 -10.85 -27.93 19.80
CA SER A 422 -11.86 -27.20 20.58
C SER A 422 -11.94 -25.72 20.20
N ASN A 423 -10.86 -25.19 19.62
CA ASN A 423 -10.74 -23.85 19.08
C ASN A 423 -11.38 -23.65 17.69
N ILE A 424 -12.06 -24.67 17.14
CA ILE A 424 -12.74 -24.59 15.84
C ILE A 424 -14.25 -24.69 16.04
N ALA A 425 -14.98 -23.66 15.64
CA ALA A 425 -16.43 -23.65 15.55
C ALA A 425 -16.84 -24.00 14.11
N SER A 426 -17.21 -25.26 13.87
CA SER A 426 -17.45 -25.73 12.51
C SER A 426 -18.78 -25.33 11.90
N GLU A 427 -19.77 -24.95 12.71
CA GLU A 427 -21.13 -24.57 12.25
C GLU A 427 -21.75 -25.57 11.24
N GLY A 428 -21.47 -26.86 11.42
CA GLY A 428 -21.93 -27.96 10.55
C GLY A 428 -21.07 -28.19 9.29
N TYR A 429 -20.07 -27.35 9.03
CA TYR A 429 -19.17 -27.46 7.89
C TYR A 429 -17.94 -28.33 8.15
N SER A 430 -17.36 -28.90 7.10
CA SER A 430 -16.23 -29.82 7.21
C SER A 430 -14.93 -29.24 6.65
N ILE A 431 -13.82 -29.65 7.26
CA ILE A 431 -12.46 -29.40 6.78
C ILE A 431 -11.98 -30.67 6.07
N TYR A 432 -11.72 -30.55 4.78
CA TYR A 432 -11.12 -31.61 3.96
C TYR A 432 -9.62 -31.34 3.84
N TYR A 433 -8.78 -32.29 4.23
CA TYR A 433 -7.31 -32.14 4.18
C TYR A 433 -6.66 -33.20 3.29
N ASN A 434 -5.57 -32.83 2.61
CA ASN A 434 -4.81 -33.77 1.79
C ASN A 434 -4.02 -34.75 2.67
N ALA A 435 -4.42 -36.03 2.73
CA ALA A 435 -3.74 -37.03 3.57
C ALA A 435 -2.30 -37.34 3.14
N SER A 436 -1.92 -36.99 1.90
CA SER A 436 -0.56 -37.19 1.40
C SER A 436 0.41 -36.07 1.81
N SER A 437 -0.09 -34.95 2.34
CA SER A 437 0.77 -33.88 2.84
C SER A 437 1.41 -34.25 4.17
N SER A 438 2.73 -34.09 4.28
CA SER A 438 3.47 -34.32 5.53
C SER A 438 3.05 -33.36 6.65
N ALA A 439 2.55 -32.17 6.31
CA ALA A 439 2.00 -31.22 7.28
C ALA A 439 0.77 -31.77 8.01
N ASN A 440 0.03 -32.71 7.39
CA ASN A 440 -1.19 -33.29 7.93
C ASN A 440 -0.96 -34.60 8.69
N ALA A 441 0.29 -35.04 8.84
CA ALA A 441 0.63 -36.34 9.45
C ALA A 441 0.13 -36.48 10.89
N TRP A 442 -0.06 -35.36 11.61
CA TRP A 442 -0.58 -35.34 12.98
C TRP A 442 -2.03 -35.86 13.09
N ILE A 443 -2.82 -35.76 12.01
CA ILE A 443 -4.23 -36.18 11.96
C ILE A 443 -4.36 -37.71 11.80
N LYS A 444 -3.27 -38.39 11.40
CA LYS A 444 -3.19 -39.86 11.25
C LYS A 444 -4.31 -40.47 10.37
N SER A 445 -4.77 -39.74 9.35
CA SER A 445 -5.86 -40.15 8.44
C SER A 445 -7.18 -40.49 9.15
N ALA A 446 -7.41 -39.96 10.36
CA ALA A 446 -8.63 -40.20 11.11
C ALA A 446 -9.71 -39.18 10.74
N ASN A 447 -10.93 -39.67 10.48
CA ASN A 447 -12.10 -38.80 10.39
C ASN A 447 -12.56 -38.46 11.81
N THR A 448 -12.54 -37.17 12.15
CA THR A 448 -12.89 -36.69 13.51
C THR A 448 -14.03 -35.68 13.43
N THR A 449 -14.99 -35.75 14.35
CA THR A 449 -16.05 -34.73 14.46
C THR A 449 -15.46 -33.43 15.00
N LEU A 450 -15.84 -32.30 14.39
CA LEU A 450 -15.46 -30.97 14.87
C LEU A 450 -16.58 -30.39 15.76
N PRO A 451 -16.24 -29.53 16.76
CA PRO A 451 -17.25 -28.80 17.50
C PRO A 451 -18.15 -28.01 16.53
N GLY A 452 -19.47 -28.00 16.75
CA GLY A 452 -20.44 -27.41 15.82
C GLY A 452 -21.04 -28.39 14.80
N GLY A 453 -20.65 -29.67 14.80
CA GLY A 453 -21.32 -30.75 14.05
C GLY A 453 -20.71 -31.10 12.69
N GLY A 454 -19.67 -30.38 12.29
CA GLY A 454 -18.85 -30.67 11.13
C GLY A 454 -17.86 -31.82 11.34
N SER A 455 -16.96 -32.01 10.38
CA SER A 455 -15.93 -33.04 10.46
C SER A 455 -14.60 -32.65 9.80
N LEU A 456 -13.52 -33.22 10.32
CA LEU A 456 -12.18 -33.20 9.73
C LEU A 456 -11.99 -34.50 8.96
N GLN A 457 -11.88 -34.43 7.63
CA GLN A 457 -11.86 -35.59 6.73
C GLN A 457 -10.69 -35.52 5.75
N SER A 458 -10.07 -36.66 5.47
CA SER A 458 -9.07 -36.73 4.40
C SER A 458 -9.71 -36.81 3.02
N TYR A 459 -9.06 -36.23 2.01
CA TYR A 459 -9.34 -36.50 0.59
C TYR A 459 -8.11 -36.99 -0.18
#